data_AF-A0A653K690-F1
#
_entry.id   AF-A0A653K690-F1
#
_cell.length_a   1.000
_cell.length_b   1.000
_cell.length_c   1.000
_cell.angle_alpha   90.00
_cell.angle_beta   90.00
_cell.angle_gamma   90.00
#
_symmetry.space_group_name_H-M   'P 1'
#
loop_
_entity.id
_entity.type
_entity.pdbx_description
1 polymer ?
#
loop_
_entity_poly.entity_id
_entity_poly.type
_entity_poly.pdbx_seq_one_letter_code
_entity_poly.pdbx_strand_id
1 'polypeptide(L)'
;MNNILNAQDAFAALQKGKNLLCRYLESDFLPLDQFPGTVFGSPDYQFCIDIEKIELAGISFTKPCTIEELTHGQKIFVVNFSQATINEMAFKSNVPDANNLVACGVVQRDLENAKLQMKAYHAFLGLDLALTISGVPDAGRKQPKKRESKKVDVDPQIEHNKDLVIDAIATCLTAEEVETTCYGLDGNGFTEAQQEQITAAKLAKLEQLAQEKAAAESEDHELFNQDKSETELSVLCEAFIGEIQQANSPAKLNAIHGRINTSNGLEDYEHAVLAKHLEEKSASFVTDQTPADTASDQKKTERKPIEEDEDKYQEKLITLKNRVDESKTPAEVNAAVKYTNSWSAKQREPLIKYMHKRLEELQNEKAAKQPSLMVQIQNAPDLTALDALEIDVTSMDPVAQPEMMRYVRTRRAELEASAGETSIDEDLP
;
A
#
# COMPACT_ATOMS: atom_id res chain seq x y z
N MET A 1 -4.32 6.56 33.14
CA MET A 1 -5.25 7.69 33.34
C MET A 1 -6.00 7.91 32.04
N ASN A 2 -7.32 7.81 32.05
CA ASN A 2 -8.11 8.02 30.85
C ASN A 2 -8.18 9.52 30.55
N ASN A 3 -7.82 9.92 29.33
CA ASN A 3 -7.90 11.30 28.91
C ASN A 3 -9.39 11.70 28.86
N ILE A 4 -9.82 12.57 29.77
CA ILE A 4 -11.24 12.97 29.89
C ILE A 4 -11.57 13.89 28.72
N LEU A 5 -12.61 13.53 27.98
CA LEU A 5 -13.13 14.28 26.84
C LEU A 5 -14.28 15.18 27.28
N ASN A 6 -14.37 16.36 26.66
CA ASN A 6 -15.58 17.17 26.72
C ASN A 6 -16.67 16.55 25.84
N ALA A 7 -17.92 17.05 25.96
CA ALA A 7 -19.05 16.50 25.21
C ALA A 7 -18.88 16.61 23.68
N GLN A 8 -18.24 17.65 23.18
CA GLN A 8 -18.02 17.86 21.74
C GLN A 8 -17.01 16.85 21.17
N ASP A 9 -15.89 16.66 21.87
CA ASP A 9 -14.85 15.69 21.49
C ASP A 9 -15.33 14.25 21.66
N ALA A 10 -16.13 13.98 22.68
CA ALA A 10 -16.79 12.70 22.87
C ALA A 10 -17.74 12.41 21.70
N PHE A 11 -18.60 13.37 21.33
CA PHE A 11 -19.49 13.18 20.19
C PHE A 11 -18.73 12.99 18.87
N ALA A 12 -17.64 13.74 18.64
CA ALA A 12 -16.78 13.56 17.48
C ALA A 12 -16.10 12.18 17.47
N ALA A 13 -15.68 11.66 18.62
CA ALA A 13 -15.12 10.32 18.75
C ALA A 13 -16.18 9.24 18.46
N LEU A 14 -17.43 9.44 18.91
CA LEU A 14 -18.56 8.56 18.60
C LEU A 14 -18.85 8.53 17.10
N GLN A 15 -18.84 9.68 16.43
CA GLN A 15 -19.01 9.78 14.97
C GLN A 15 -17.90 9.05 14.19
N LYS A 16 -16.69 8.99 14.75
CA LYS A 16 -15.56 8.21 14.20
C LYS A 16 -15.62 6.71 14.54
N GLY A 17 -16.72 6.24 15.12
CA GLY A 17 -16.92 4.83 15.47
C GLY A 17 -16.14 4.35 16.70
N LYS A 18 -15.66 5.27 17.55
CA LYS A 18 -14.95 4.88 18.78
C LYS A 18 -15.95 4.57 19.90
N ASN A 19 -15.63 3.55 20.69
CA ASN A 19 -16.38 3.24 21.91
C ASN A 19 -16.07 4.27 23.00
N LEU A 20 -17.10 4.68 23.74
CA LEU A 20 -17.00 5.67 24.80
C LEU A 20 -17.51 5.10 26.12
N LEU A 21 -16.85 5.50 27.19
CA LEU A 21 -17.34 5.35 28.55
C LEU A 21 -17.81 6.70 29.05
N CYS A 22 -18.85 6.68 29.88
CA CYS A 22 -19.42 7.84 30.53
C CYS A 22 -19.46 7.61 32.04
N ARG A 23 -19.26 8.68 32.81
CA ARG A 23 -19.47 8.70 34.25
C ARG A 23 -20.19 9.97 34.67
N TYR A 24 -20.91 9.90 35.78
CA TYR A 24 -21.46 11.07 36.45
C TYR A 24 -20.49 11.50 37.56
N LEU A 25 -19.95 12.72 37.49
CA LEU A 25 -18.96 13.25 38.43
C LEU A 25 -17.78 12.27 38.68
N GLU A 26 -17.54 11.88 39.93
CA GLU A 26 -16.44 11.00 40.34
C GLU A 26 -16.83 9.52 40.42
N SER A 27 -17.96 9.12 39.82
CA SER A 27 -18.35 7.71 39.72
C SER A 27 -17.46 6.92 38.75
N ASP A 28 -17.66 5.61 38.72
CA ASP A 28 -16.96 4.72 37.79
C ASP A 28 -17.41 4.95 36.35
N PHE A 29 -16.48 4.78 35.41
CA PHE A 29 -16.76 4.83 33.98
C PHE A 29 -17.55 3.59 33.57
N LEU A 30 -18.75 3.82 33.05
CA LEU A 30 -19.65 2.80 32.53
C LEU A 30 -19.83 2.96 31.02
N PRO A 31 -20.17 1.88 30.30
CA PRO A 31 -20.54 1.93 28.88
C PRO A 31 -21.60 3.01 28.58
N LEU A 32 -21.40 3.76 27.49
CA LEU A 32 -22.27 4.89 27.13
C LEU A 32 -23.73 4.47 26.88
N ASP A 33 -23.98 3.22 26.47
CA ASP A 33 -25.32 2.67 26.23
C ASP A 33 -26.20 2.59 27.49
N GLN A 34 -25.59 2.66 28.68
CA GLN A 34 -26.30 2.72 29.97
C GLN A 34 -26.85 4.11 30.29
N PHE A 35 -26.51 5.13 29.50
CA PHE A 35 -26.89 6.52 29.75
C PHE A 35 -27.82 7.06 28.64
N PRO A 36 -28.77 7.95 29.00
CA PRO A 36 -29.60 8.63 28.01
C PRO A 36 -28.77 9.62 27.18
N GLY A 37 -29.12 9.82 25.90
CA GLY A 37 -28.39 10.74 25.01
C GLY A 37 -28.33 12.21 25.48
N THR A 38 -29.12 12.59 26.49
CA THR A 38 -29.06 13.90 27.14
C THR A 38 -27.75 14.17 27.89
N VAL A 39 -26.95 13.14 28.19
CA VAL A 39 -25.66 13.30 28.90
C VAL A 39 -24.69 14.23 28.17
N PHE A 40 -24.73 14.30 26.83
CA PHE A 40 -23.88 15.21 26.05
C PHE A 40 -24.22 16.69 26.29
N GLY A 41 -25.41 17.00 26.83
CA GLY A 41 -25.82 18.37 27.16
C GLY A 41 -25.54 18.77 28.61
N SER A 42 -25.04 17.87 29.45
CA SER A 42 -24.88 18.09 30.88
C SER A 42 -23.40 18.21 31.27
N PRO A 43 -23.01 19.26 32.02
CA PRO A 43 -21.61 19.47 32.42
C PRO A 43 -21.12 18.49 33.49
N ASP A 44 -22.05 17.82 34.18
CA ASP A 44 -21.74 16.89 35.28
C ASP A 44 -21.29 15.50 34.77
N TYR A 45 -21.42 15.24 33.48
CA TYR A 45 -20.99 13.99 32.85
C TYR A 45 -19.62 14.14 32.22
N GLN A 46 -18.80 13.12 32.40
CA GLN A 46 -17.45 13.05 31.84
C GLN A 46 -17.35 11.84 30.94
N PHE A 47 -16.62 12.00 29.83
CA PHE A 47 -16.47 10.97 28.80
C PHE A 47 -15.01 10.57 28.67
N CYS A 48 -14.75 9.33 28.28
CA CYS A 48 -13.44 8.94 27.78
C CYS A 48 -13.59 7.83 26.73
N ILE A 49 -12.54 7.64 25.91
CA ILE A 49 -12.52 6.58 24.91
C ILE A 49 -12.27 5.24 25.60
N ASP A 50 -13.12 4.26 25.33
CA ASP A 50 -12.86 2.88 25.69
C ASP A 50 -11.86 2.30 24.71
N ILE A 51 -10.62 2.14 25.16
CA ILE A 51 -9.54 1.59 24.35
C ILE A 51 -9.53 0.08 24.58
N GLU A 52 -9.70 -0.67 23.49
CA GLU A 52 -9.63 -2.13 23.48
C GLU A 52 -8.36 -2.62 24.21
N LYS A 53 -8.50 -3.59 25.10
CA LYS A 53 -7.39 -4.21 25.81
C LYS A 53 -7.05 -5.56 25.19
N ILE A 54 -5.76 -5.87 25.14
CA ILE A 54 -5.23 -7.16 24.70
C ILE A 54 -4.64 -7.88 25.91
N GLU A 55 -4.82 -9.19 25.98
CA GLU A 55 -4.18 -10.05 26.97
C GLU A 55 -3.07 -10.88 26.31
N LEU A 56 -1.87 -10.84 26.90
CA LEU A 56 -0.72 -11.63 26.47
C LEU A 56 0.02 -12.16 27.70
N ALA A 57 0.25 -13.47 27.76
CA ALA A 57 0.89 -14.15 28.90
C ALA A 57 0.26 -13.81 30.27
N GLY A 58 -1.08 -13.68 30.33
CA GLY A 58 -1.82 -13.33 31.55
C GLY A 58 -1.68 -11.86 31.99
N ILE A 59 -1.11 -11.00 31.14
CA ILE A 59 -0.97 -9.56 31.39
C ILE A 59 -1.84 -8.82 30.38
N SER A 60 -2.77 -8.00 30.88
CA SER A 60 -3.65 -7.17 30.04
C SER A 60 -3.10 -5.74 29.89
N PHE A 61 -3.09 -5.22 28.67
CA PHE A 61 -2.68 -3.84 28.35
C PHE A 61 -3.50 -3.27 27.20
N THR A 62 -3.50 -1.95 27.01
CA THR A 62 -4.24 -1.32 25.90
C THR A 62 -3.64 -1.68 24.54
N LYS A 63 -4.50 -1.87 23.56
CA LYS A 63 -4.09 -2.04 22.16
C LYS A 63 -3.16 -0.89 21.73
N PRO A 64 -2.04 -1.19 21.05
CA PRO A 64 -1.13 -0.18 20.54
C PRO A 64 -1.83 0.88 19.67
N CYS A 65 -1.27 2.08 19.59
CA CYS A 65 -1.81 3.17 18.79
C CYS A 65 -1.89 2.79 17.30
N THR A 66 -2.91 3.27 16.60
CA THR A 66 -2.90 3.32 15.13
C THR A 66 -2.57 4.72 14.63
N ILE A 67 -2.15 4.84 13.37
CA ILE A 67 -1.71 6.12 12.77
C ILE A 67 -2.84 7.16 12.81
N GLU A 68 -4.08 6.73 12.59
CA GLU A 68 -5.28 7.58 12.58
C GLU A 68 -5.60 8.20 13.95
N GLU A 69 -5.03 7.64 15.02
CA GLU A 69 -5.29 8.06 16.39
C GLU A 69 -4.26 9.06 16.92
N LEU A 70 -3.17 9.26 16.19
CA LEU A 70 -2.04 10.09 16.59
C LEU A 70 -2.06 11.43 15.88
N THR A 71 -1.82 12.51 16.63
CA THR A 71 -1.64 13.85 16.08
C THR A 71 -0.17 14.25 16.05
N HIS A 72 0.22 15.07 15.08
CA HIS A 72 1.59 15.59 15.00
C HIS A 72 1.96 16.32 16.30
N GLY A 73 3.13 16.00 16.86
CA GLY A 73 3.62 16.52 18.14
C GLY A 73 3.09 15.79 19.37
N GLN A 74 2.19 14.80 19.23
CA GLN A 74 1.65 14.06 20.37
C GLN A 74 2.73 13.23 21.07
N LYS A 75 2.77 13.29 22.40
CA LYS A 75 3.65 12.46 23.21
C LYS A 75 3.25 10.98 23.09
N ILE A 76 4.21 10.13 22.71
CA ILE A 76 4.06 8.69 22.54
C ILE A 76 5.18 7.93 23.27
N PHE A 77 4.92 6.66 23.58
CA PHE A 77 5.86 5.78 24.25
C PHE A 77 6.16 4.59 23.34
N VAL A 78 7.41 4.46 22.91
CA VAL A 78 7.86 3.42 21.98
C VAL A 78 8.56 2.32 22.75
N VAL A 79 8.05 1.11 22.63
CA VAL A 79 8.55 -0.11 23.27
C VAL A 79 9.64 -0.73 22.39
N ASN A 80 10.89 -0.74 22.86
CA ASN A 80 12.00 -1.39 22.15
C ASN A 80 12.34 -2.73 22.80
N PHE A 81 11.83 -3.82 22.20
CA PHE A 81 12.06 -5.18 22.70
C PHE A 81 13.51 -5.64 22.60
N SER A 82 14.28 -5.18 21.60
CA SER A 82 15.68 -5.60 21.42
C SER A 82 16.62 -5.09 22.51
N GLN A 83 16.28 -3.95 23.12
CA GLN A 83 17.08 -3.33 24.18
C GLN A 83 16.38 -3.37 25.55
N ALA A 84 15.17 -3.93 25.62
CA ALA A 84 14.31 -3.90 26.81
C ALA A 84 14.10 -2.47 27.38
N THR A 85 13.98 -1.47 26.49
CA THR A 85 13.81 -0.05 26.83
C THR A 85 12.46 0.50 26.35
N ILE A 86 12.02 1.61 26.96
CA ILE A 86 10.85 2.38 26.53
C ILE A 86 11.30 3.81 26.29
N ASN A 87 11.14 4.30 25.07
CA ASN A 87 11.51 5.66 24.67
C ASN A 87 10.29 6.57 24.67
N GLU A 88 10.40 7.72 25.31
CA GLU A 88 9.41 8.79 25.20
C GLU A 88 9.80 9.71 24.05
N MET A 89 8.88 9.96 23.12
CA MET A 89 9.11 10.88 22.01
C MET A 89 7.84 11.57 21.55
N ALA A 90 7.98 12.69 20.84
CA ALA A 90 6.87 13.34 20.15
C ALA A 90 6.66 12.68 18.78
N PHE A 91 5.42 12.31 18.47
CA PHE A 91 5.04 11.71 17.20
C PHE A 91 5.20 12.73 16.06
N LYS A 92 5.97 12.38 15.04
CA LYS A 92 6.20 13.22 13.87
C LYS A 92 5.68 12.51 12.64
N SER A 93 4.49 12.91 12.17
CA SER A 93 3.83 12.31 11.01
C SER A 93 4.63 12.39 9.70
N ASN A 94 5.53 13.36 9.60
CA ASN A 94 6.40 13.59 8.44
C ASN A 94 7.68 12.75 8.46
N VAL A 95 7.91 11.92 9.49
CA VAL A 95 9.08 11.06 9.60
C VAL A 95 8.65 9.61 9.31
N PRO A 96 9.16 8.97 8.23
CA PRO A 96 8.81 7.59 7.87
C PRO A 96 9.03 6.60 9.02
N ASP A 97 10.08 6.79 9.81
CA ASP A 97 10.40 5.93 10.96
C ASP A 97 9.30 5.93 12.02
N ALA A 98 8.63 7.06 12.26
CA ALA A 98 7.54 7.14 13.23
C ALA A 98 6.33 6.31 12.78
N ASN A 99 6.01 6.32 11.49
CA ASN A 99 4.93 5.51 10.92
C ASN A 99 5.26 4.01 10.97
N ASN A 100 6.52 3.65 10.70
CA ASN A 100 6.99 2.27 10.82
C ASN A 100 6.87 1.74 12.25
N LEU A 101 7.23 2.55 13.26
CA LEU A 101 7.06 2.16 14.67
C LEU A 101 5.58 1.89 15.02
N VAL A 102 4.66 2.72 14.52
CA VAL A 102 3.22 2.51 14.72
C VAL A 102 2.75 1.24 14.01
N ALA A 103 3.19 1.01 12.77
CA ALA A 103 2.86 -0.18 12.00
C ALA A 103 3.38 -1.48 12.64
N CYS A 104 4.52 -1.42 13.33
CA CYS A 104 5.06 -2.55 14.10
C CYS A 104 4.33 -2.80 15.43
N GLY A 105 3.33 -1.99 15.80
CA GLY A 105 2.56 -2.18 17.04
C GLY A 105 3.37 -1.93 18.32
N VAL A 106 4.46 -1.17 18.24
CA VAL A 106 5.35 -0.88 19.38
C VAL A 106 5.07 0.46 20.06
N VAL A 107 4.03 1.17 19.62
CA VAL A 107 3.70 2.53 20.10
C VAL A 107 2.51 2.49 21.05
N GLN A 108 2.70 3.05 22.25
CA GLN A 108 1.69 3.18 23.30
C GLN A 108 1.42 4.64 23.65
N ARG A 109 0.22 4.88 24.19
CA ARG A 109 -0.26 6.20 24.59
C ARG A 109 0.31 6.66 25.92
N ASP A 110 0.61 5.71 26.78
CA ASP A 110 1.10 5.97 28.14
C ASP A 110 2.18 4.97 28.54
N LEU A 111 2.97 5.40 29.53
CA LEU A 111 4.11 4.67 30.04
C LEU A 111 3.70 3.36 30.75
N GLU A 112 2.53 3.30 31.36
CA GLU A 112 2.08 2.13 32.11
C GLU A 112 1.74 0.98 31.15
N ASN A 113 0.99 1.26 30.09
CA ASN A 113 0.69 0.30 29.04
C ASN A 113 1.95 -0.10 28.26
N ALA A 114 2.91 0.81 28.04
CA ALA A 114 4.21 0.45 27.47
C ALA A 114 4.98 -0.56 28.34
N LYS A 115 4.98 -0.37 29.67
CA LYS A 115 5.59 -1.30 30.62
C LYS A 115 4.87 -2.65 30.63
N LEU A 116 3.54 -2.64 30.63
CA LEU A 116 2.74 -3.87 30.60
C LEU A 116 2.96 -4.64 29.30
N GLN A 117 3.02 -3.97 28.15
CA GLN A 117 3.33 -4.58 26.85
C GLN A 117 4.71 -5.24 26.85
N MET A 118 5.74 -4.55 27.36
CA MET A 118 7.09 -5.11 27.48
C MET A 118 7.10 -6.35 28.39
N LYS A 119 6.47 -6.25 29.56
CA LYS A 119 6.39 -7.34 30.53
C LYS A 119 5.63 -8.55 29.95
N ALA A 120 4.54 -8.30 29.23
CA ALA A 120 3.76 -9.34 28.57
C ALA A 120 4.56 -10.06 27.48
N TYR A 121 5.32 -9.32 26.68
CA TYR A 121 6.20 -9.89 25.66
C TYR A 121 7.32 -10.75 26.26
N HIS A 122 8.00 -10.27 27.30
CA HIS A 122 9.02 -11.06 27.99
C HIS A 122 8.44 -12.32 28.64
N ALA A 123 7.31 -12.19 29.34
CA ALA A 123 6.63 -13.32 29.95
C ALA A 123 6.20 -14.36 28.89
N PHE A 124 5.71 -13.91 27.73
CA PHE A 124 5.34 -14.77 26.60
C PHE A 124 6.53 -15.57 26.06
N LEU A 125 7.72 -14.97 26.02
CA LEU A 125 8.95 -15.64 25.58
C LEU A 125 9.65 -16.45 26.68
N GLY A 126 9.12 -16.47 27.92
CA GLY A 126 9.76 -17.12 29.06
C GLY A 126 11.04 -16.42 29.53
N LEU A 127 11.18 -15.14 29.24
CA LEU A 127 12.33 -14.31 29.63
C LEU A 127 12.03 -13.59 30.95
N ASP A 128 12.94 -13.72 31.92
CA ASP A 128 12.91 -12.95 33.17
C ASP A 128 13.95 -11.82 33.10
N LEU A 129 13.66 -10.81 32.26
CA LEU A 129 14.50 -9.63 32.14
C LEU A 129 14.07 -8.56 33.14
N ALA A 130 15.04 -8.08 33.94
CA ALA A 130 14.86 -6.88 34.75
C ALA A 130 14.56 -5.68 33.82
N LEU A 131 13.34 -5.16 33.90
CA LEU A 131 12.91 -3.97 33.16
C LEU A 131 13.85 -2.80 33.50
N THR A 132 14.69 -2.42 32.54
CA THR A 132 15.45 -1.18 32.67
C THR A 132 14.60 -0.07 32.10
N ILE A 133 13.90 0.65 32.98
CA ILE A 133 13.26 1.92 32.59
C ILE A 133 14.40 2.91 32.39
N SER A 134 15.00 2.89 31.20
CA SER A 134 15.83 3.98 30.77
C SER A 134 14.88 5.13 30.46
N GLY A 135 14.64 6.01 31.42
CA GLY A 135 14.35 7.40 31.09
C GLY A 135 15.62 7.94 30.44
N VAL A 136 15.86 7.60 29.18
CA VAL A 136 16.95 8.23 28.44
C VAL A 136 16.44 9.64 28.19
N PRO A 137 17.11 10.69 28.72
CA PRO A 137 16.95 12.00 28.10
C PRO A 137 17.26 11.81 26.62
N ASP A 138 16.56 12.55 25.77
CA ASP A 138 16.89 12.72 24.36
C ASP A 138 18.33 12.27 24.07
N ALA A 139 18.49 11.23 23.24
CA ALA A 139 19.79 10.83 22.76
C ALA A 139 20.31 11.92 21.82
N GLY A 140 20.55 13.10 22.40
CA GLY A 140 21.44 14.08 21.90
C GLY A 140 22.73 13.34 21.61
N ARG A 141 23.07 13.32 20.32
CA ARG A 141 24.46 13.43 19.87
C ARG A 141 25.20 14.20 20.96
N LYS A 142 26.16 13.54 21.63
CA LYS A 142 26.90 14.07 22.78
C LYS A 142 27.13 15.58 22.61
N GLN A 143 26.37 16.39 23.34
CA GLN A 143 26.72 17.80 23.47
C GLN A 143 28.10 17.84 24.16
N PRO A 144 29.12 18.44 23.54
CA PRO A 144 30.34 18.74 24.25
C PRO A 144 29.99 19.69 25.40
N LYS A 145 30.56 19.41 26.57
CA LYS A 145 30.32 20.14 27.82
C LYS A 145 30.25 21.65 27.59
N LYS A 146 29.12 22.22 28.01
CA LYS A 146 28.85 23.65 28.16
C LYS A 146 30.10 24.35 28.74
N ARG A 147 30.83 25.08 27.90
CA ARG A 147 31.74 26.13 28.36
C ARG A 147 30.91 27.40 28.48
N GLU A 148 31.02 28.05 29.63
CA GLU A 148 30.40 29.36 29.86
C GLU A 148 30.72 30.30 28.70
N SER A 149 29.66 30.94 28.23
CA SER A 149 29.66 31.94 27.18
C SER A 149 30.58 33.10 27.55
N LYS A 150 31.75 33.15 26.90
CA LYS A 150 32.43 34.41 26.63
C LYS A 150 31.92 34.88 25.27
N LYS A 151 31.30 36.06 25.22
CA LYS A 151 30.99 36.76 23.97
C LYS A 151 32.28 36.81 23.14
N VAL A 152 32.30 36.16 21.99
CA VAL A 152 33.35 36.34 20.98
C VAL A 152 32.64 36.79 19.73
N ASP A 153 33.07 37.93 19.20
CA ASP A 153 32.64 38.50 17.94
C ASP A 153 32.54 37.43 16.84
N VAL A 154 31.45 37.51 16.08
CA VAL A 154 31.16 36.60 14.96
C VAL A 154 32.22 36.79 13.87
N ASP A 155 32.86 35.71 13.46
CA ASP A 155 33.83 35.69 12.37
C ASP A 155 33.10 35.92 11.02
N PRO A 156 33.39 37.00 10.27
CA PRO A 156 32.72 37.34 9.02
C PRO A 156 32.74 36.23 7.96
N GLN A 157 33.71 35.31 8.04
CA GLN A 157 33.85 34.20 7.11
C GLN A 157 32.75 33.13 7.30
N ILE A 158 32.21 32.96 8.51
CA ILE A 158 31.14 31.99 8.80
C ILE A 158 29.78 32.52 8.32
N GLU A 159 29.56 33.83 8.41
CA GLU A 159 28.36 34.47 7.88
C GLU A 159 28.33 34.44 6.34
N HIS A 160 29.46 34.72 5.69
CA HIS A 160 29.59 34.57 4.23
C HIS A 160 29.28 33.15 3.73
N ASN A 161 29.73 32.12 4.47
CA ASN A 161 29.45 30.72 4.11
C ASN A 161 27.96 30.37 4.23
N LYS A 162 27.21 31.03 5.13
CA LYS A 162 25.76 30.80 5.28
C LYS A 162 25.02 31.38 4.07
N ASP A 163 25.34 32.62 3.71
CA ASP A 163 24.70 33.29 2.58
C ASP A 163 24.98 32.55 1.27
N LEU A 164 26.21 32.03 1.08
CA LEU A 164 26.57 31.23 -0.09
C LEU A 164 25.77 29.91 -0.20
N VAL A 165 25.46 29.26 0.92
CA VAL A 165 24.63 28.06 0.96
C VAL A 165 23.16 28.40 0.65
N ILE A 166 22.65 29.49 1.20
CA ILE A 166 21.27 29.95 0.94
C ILE A 166 21.11 30.32 -0.54
N ASP A 167 22.09 31.02 -1.13
CA ASP A 167 22.10 31.33 -2.56
C ASP A 167 22.16 30.07 -3.43
N ALA A 168 22.99 29.08 -3.04
CA ALA A 168 23.05 27.80 -3.74
C ALA A 168 21.70 27.06 -3.70
N ILE A 169 21.02 27.03 -2.55
CA ILE A 169 19.67 26.47 -2.40
C ILE A 169 18.68 27.20 -3.31
N ALA A 170 18.75 28.53 -3.39
CA ALA A 170 17.86 29.32 -4.25
C ALA A 170 18.01 28.96 -5.73
N THR A 171 19.22 28.59 -6.18
CA THR A 171 19.51 28.20 -7.57
C THR A 171 19.15 26.77 -7.94
N CYS A 172 18.80 25.91 -6.97
CA CYS A 172 18.41 24.52 -7.25
C CYS A 172 17.10 24.45 -8.05
N LEU A 173 17.04 23.52 -9.01
CA LEU A 173 15.89 23.31 -9.91
C LEU A 173 15.08 22.07 -9.53
N THR A 174 15.66 21.15 -8.78
CA THR A 174 15.01 19.90 -8.37
C THR A 174 15.15 19.65 -6.86
N ALA A 175 14.24 18.85 -6.30
CA ALA A 175 14.29 18.47 -4.89
C ALA A 175 15.57 17.67 -4.55
N GLU A 176 16.09 16.88 -5.49
CA GLU A 176 17.32 16.10 -5.33
C GLU A 176 18.57 16.99 -5.28
N GLU A 177 18.61 18.06 -6.07
CA GLU A 177 19.67 19.08 -6.00
C GLU A 177 19.63 19.85 -4.67
N VAL A 178 18.44 20.16 -4.15
CA VAL A 178 18.28 20.82 -2.84
C VAL A 178 18.80 19.90 -1.72
N GLU A 179 18.46 18.61 -1.75
CA GLU A 179 18.95 17.63 -0.78
C GLU A 179 20.46 17.45 -0.85
N THR A 180 21.02 17.37 -2.06
CA THR A 180 22.46 17.21 -2.29
C THR A 180 23.24 18.47 -1.84
N THR A 181 22.70 19.67 -2.10
CA THR A 181 23.30 20.95 -1.68
C THR A 181 23.29 21.11 -0.16
N CYS A 182 22.28 20.54 0.51
CA CYS A 182 22.18 20.54 1.97
C CYS A 182 22.88 19.36 2.65
N TYR A 183 23.46 18.43 1.88
CA TYR A 183 24.05 17.22 2.40
C TYR A 183 25.34 17.50 3.18
N GLY A 184 25.41 17.03 4.43
CA GLY A 184 26.62 17.16 5.27
C GLY A 184 26.82 18.53 5.92
N LEU A 185 25.88 19.47 5.80
CA LEU A 185 25.96 20.78 6.46
C LEU A 185 25.84 20.71 8.00
N ASP A 186 25.28 19.62 8.52
CA ASP A 186 25.15 19.32 9.96
C ASP A 186 26.49 19.23 10.71
N GLY A 187 27.61 19.11 9.99
CA GLY A 187 28.97 19.02 10.54
C GLY A 187 29.83 20.26 10.33
N ASN A 188 29.36 21.25 9.56
CA ASN A 188 30.14 22.43 9.22
C ASN A 188 29.86 23.52 10.27
N GLY A 189 30.90 24.28 10.66
CA GLY A 189 30.91 25.20 11.82
C GLY A 189 29.95 26.40 11.81
N PHE A 190 28.74 26.23 11.27
CA PHE A 190 27.60 27.13 11.39
C PHE A 190 27.08 27.13 12.83
N THR A 191 26.65 28.30 13.27
CA THR A 191 25.93 28.44 14.53
C THR A 191 24.50 27.90 14.41
N GLU A 192 23.87 27.57 15.54
CA GLU A 192 22.50 27.02 15.59
C GLU A 192 21.49 27.91 14.86
N ALA A 193 21.59 29.24 15.02
CA ALA A 193 20.75 30.21 14.32
C ALA A 193 20.97 30.24 12.80
N GLN A 194 22.19 29.94 12.34
CA GLN A 194 22.50 29.88 10.91
C GLN A 194 22.01 28.56 10.29
N GLN A 195 22.12 27.46 11.02
CA GLN A 195 21.55 26.16 10.61
C GLN A 195 20.02 26.22 10.53
N GLU A 196 19.37 26.92 11.46
CA GLU A 196 17.93 27.15 11.41
C GLU A 196 17.54 27.96 10.16
N GLN A 197 18.29 29.01 9.81
CA GLN A 197 18.07 29.79 8.59
C GLN A 197 18.28 28.97 7.31
N ILE A 198 19.33 28.15 7.24
CA ILE A 198 19.59 27.24 6.11
C ILE A 198 18.47 26.19 5.98
N THR A 199 18.02 25.64 7.11
CA THR A 199 16.92 24.66 7.13
C THR A 199 15.60 25.30 6.70
N ALA A 200 15.32 26.53 7.14
CA ALA A 200 14.16 27.28 6.70
C ALA A 200 14.21 27.58 5.18
N ALA A 201 15.37 27.97 4.65
CA ALA A 201 15.56 28.19 3.21
C ALA A 201 15.38 26.91 2.40
N LYS A 202 15.90 25.77 2.89
CA LYS A 202 15.70 24.44 2.30
C LYS A 202 14.23 24.08 2.21
N LEU A 203 13.49 24.19 3.31
CA LEU A 203 12.07 23.85 3.37
C LEU A 203 11.23 24.75 2.46
N ALA A 204 11.49 26.07 2.48
CA ALA A 204 10.81 27.02 1.62
C ALA A 204 11.04 26.71 0.13
N LYS A 205 12.27 26.35 -0.26
CA LYS A 205 12.57 25.99 -1.65
C LYS A 205 11.93 24.66 -2.07
N LEU A 206 11.91 23.65 -1.19
CA LEU A 206 11.22 22.38 -1.45
C LEU A 206 9.71 22.58 -1.60
N GLU A 207 9.11 23.43 -0.76
CA GLU A 207 7.70 23.79 -0.87
C GLU A 207 7.42 24.56 -2.17
N GLN A 208 8.28 25.50 -2.55
CA GLN A 208 8.18 26.20 -3.84
C GLN A 208 8.24 25.22 -5.01
N LEU A 209 9.20 24.30 -5.04
CA LEU A 209 9.33 23.29 -6.11
C LEU A 209 8.13 22.33 -6.13
N ALA A 210 7.57 21.99 -4.97
CA ALA A 210 6.35 21.19 -4.88
C ALA A 210 5.13 21.94 -5.41
N GLN A 211 5.02 23.25 -5.13
CA GLN A 211 3.97 24.11 -5.66
C GLN A 211 4.13 24.33 -7.17
N GLU A 212 5.35 24.55 -7.67
CA GLU A 212 5.63 24.66 -9.11
C GLU A 212 5.35 23.35 -9.84
N LYS A 213 5.69 22.21 -9.24
CA LYS A 213 5.35 20.89 -9.77
C LYS A 213 3.84 20.66 -9.77
N ALA A 214 3.14 20.99 -8.69
CA ALA A 214 1.69 20.86 -8.62
C ALA A 214 0.98 21.82 -9.58
N ALA A 215 1.52 23.03 -9.77
CA ALA A 215 1.05 24.00 -10.74
C ALA A 215 1.27 23.50 -12.17
N ALA A 216 2.46 23.01 -12.50
CA ALA A 216 2.78 22.40 -13.80
C ALA A 216 1.95 21.14 -14.06
N GLU A 217 1.73 20.28 -13.06
CA GLU A 217 0.84 19.12 -13.16
C GLU A 217 -0.62 19.55 -13.32
N SER A 218 -1.04 20.65 -12.68
CA SER A 218 -2.39 21.21 -12.85
C SER A 218 -2.56 21.95 -14.18
N GLU A 219 -1.51 22.58 -14.71
CA GLU A 219 -1.48 23.23 -16.02
C GLU A 219 -1.39 22.19 -17.14
N ASP A 220 -0.63 21.11 -16.97
CA ASP A 220 -0.70 19.91 -17.82
C ASP A 220 -2.09 19.30 -17.73
N HIS A 221 -2.70 19.27 -16.54
CA HIS A 221 -4.07 18.81 -16.38
C HIS A 221 -5.08 19.77 -17.00
N GLU A 222 -4.85 21.09 -17.02
CA GLU A 222 -5.70 22.09 -17.70
C GLU A 222 -5.51 22.06 -19.22
N LEU A 223 -4.29 21.86 -19.72
CA LEU A 223 -3.99 21.56 -21.12
C LEU A 223 -4.64 20.24 -21.57
N PHE A 224 -4.73 19.25 -20.67
CA PHE A 224 -5.46 17.99 -20.89
C PHE A 224 -6.97 18.05 -20.58
N ASN A 225 -7.46 19.11 -19.92
CA ASN A 225 -8.87 19.29 -19.57
C ASN A 225 -9.57 20.32 -20.46
N GLN A 226 -8.84 21.09 -21.27
CA GLN A 226 -9.44 21.98 -22.27
C GLN A 226 -9.98 21.28 -23.52
N ASP A 227 -9.80 19.96 -23.67
CA ASP A 227 -10.42 19.19 -24.78
C ASP A 227 -11.00 17.83 -24.37
N LYS A 228 -11.41 17.68 -23.10
CA LYS A 228 -12.00 16.42 -22.59
C LYS A 228 -13.52 16.31 -22.78
N SER A 229 -14.05 16.82 -23.89
CA SER A 229 -15.41 16.48 -24.34
C SER A 229 -15.46 15.71 -25.66
N GLU A 230 -14.34 15.29 -26.26
CA GLU A 230 -14.35 14.36 -27.38
C GLU A 230 -13.23 13.33 -27.21
N THR A 231 -13.57 12.14 -26.72
CA THR A 231 -12.81 10.96 -27.13
C THR A 231 -13.03 10.89 -28.63
N GLU A 232 -12.00 11.11 -29.46
CA GLU A 232 -12.14 11.07 -30.93
C GLU A 232 -12.84 9.76 -31.30
N LEU A 233 -14.09 9.88 -31.72
CA LEU A 233 -14.85 8.75 -32.23
C LEU A 233 -14.20 8.39 -33.57
N SER A 234 -14.10 7.10 -33.89
CA SER A 234 -13.67 6.68 -35.20
C SER A 234 -14.53 7.38 -36.25
N VAL A 235 -13.93 7.76 -37.39
CA VAL A 235 -14.66 8.32 -38.55
C VAL A 235 -15.87 7.45 -38.91
N LEU A 236 -15.78 6.15 -38.66
CA LEU A 236 -16.86 5.19 -38.82
C LEU A 236 -18.00 5.39 -37.80
N CYS A 237 -17.67 5.60 -36.52
CA CYS A 237 -18.63 5.90 -35.47
C CYS A 237 -19.32 7.24 -35.71
N GLU A 238 -18.58 8.29 -36.08
CA GLU A 238 -19.16 9.60 -36.45
C GLU A 238 -20.09 9.50 -37.66
N ALA A 239 -19.71 8.75 -38.69
CA ALA A 239 -20.57 8.49 -39.84
C ALA A 239 -21.89 7.81 -39.44
N PHE A 240 -21.83 6.81 -38.54
CA PHE A 240 -23.03 6.16 -38.02
C PHE A 240 -23.89 7.10 -37.17
N ILE A 241 -23.29 7.97 -36.35
CA ILE A 241 -24.04 9.00 -35.61
C ILE A 241 -24.80 9.92 -36.57
N GLY A 242 -24.14 10.37 -37.65
CA GLY A 242 -24.77 11.16 -38.71
C GLY A 242 -25.94 10.44 -39.38
N GLU A 243 -25.78 9.16 -39.71
CA GLU A 243 -26.85 8.34 -40.29
C GLU A 243 -28.03 8.14 -39.32
N ILE A 244 -27.76 7.92 -38.02
CA ILE A 244 -28.79 7.79 -36.97
C ILE A 244 -29.59 9.10 -36.85
N GLN A 245 -28.90 10.24 -36.83
CA GLN A 245 -29.56 11.55 -36.74
C GLN A 245 -30.44 11.85 -37.96
N GLN A 246 -30.01 11.44 -39.16
CA GLN A 246 -30.75 11.63 -40.41
C GLN A 246 -31.87 10.60 -40.64
N ALA A 247 -31.92 9.52 -39.86
CA ALA A 247 -33.00 8.54 -39.94
C ALA A 247 -34.35 9.22 -39.67
N ASN A 248 -35.29 9.08 -40.62
CA ASN A 248 -36.63 9.67 -40.56
C ASN A 248 -37.75 8.63 -40.45
N SER A 249 -37.39 7.35 -40.24
CA SER A 249 -38.35 6.28 -40.02
C SER A 249 -37.73 5.15 -39.19
N PRO A 250 -38.55 4.39 -38.43
CA PRO A 250 -38.07 3.27 -37.62
C PRO A 250 -37.46 2.15 -38.47
N ALA A 251 -37.93 1.95 -39.71
CA ALA A 251 -37.37 0.97 -40.63
C ALA A 251 -35.91 1.29 -41.03
N LYS A 252 -35.60 2.57 -41.27
CA LYS A 252 -34.22 3.02 -41.55
C LYS A 252 -33.33 2.91 -40.31
N LEU A 253 -33.86 3.23 -39.13
CA LEU A 253 -33.14 3.11 -37.88
C LEU A 253 -32.73 1.65 -37.58
N ASN A 254 -33.64 0.70 -37.81
CA ASN A 254 -33.36 -0.74 -37.67
C ASN A 254 -32.32 -1.24 -38.69
N ALA A 255 -32.33 -0.72 -39.93
CA ALA A 255 -31.32 -1.05 -40.92
C ALA A 255 -29.92 -0.50 -40.55
N ILE A 256 -29.85 0.67 -39.90
CA ILE A 256 -28.60 1.24 -39.37
C ILE A 256 -28.10 0.39 -38.19
N HIS A 257 -28.99 0.01 -37.26
CA HIS A 257 -28.66 -0.85 -36.13
C HIS A 257 -28.08 -2.21 -36.59
N GLY A 258 -28.67 -2.82 -37.63
CA GLY A 258 -28.12 -4.05 -38.23
C GLY A 258 -26.73 -3.87 -38.84
N ARG A 259 -26.45 -2.71 -39.45
CA ARG A 259 -25.12 -2.38 -40.01
C ARG A 259 -24.07 -2.12 -38.93
N ILE A 260 -24.45 -1.49 -37.83
CA ILE A 260 -23.58 -1.28 -36.66
C ILE A 260 -23.16 -2.63 -36.06
N ASN A 261 -24.10 -3.58 -35.92
CA ASN A 261 -23.83 -4.91 -35.35
C ASN A 261 -23.02 -5.84 -36.26
N THR A 262 -22.89 -5.52 -37.55
CA THR A 262 -22.12 -6.31 -38.52
C THR A 262 -20.81 -5.63 -38.94
N SER A 263 -20.49 -4.48 -38.34
CA SER A 263 -19.26 -3.74 -38.58
C SER A 263 -18.09 -4.34 -37.80
N ASN A 264 -16.96 -4.57 -38.46
CA ASN A 264 -15.74 -5.15 -37.85
C ASN A 264 -14.69 -4.08 -37.45
N GLY A 265 -15.10 -2.83 -37.25
CA GLY A 265 -14.19 -1.70 -36.99
C GLY A 265 -14.68 -0.71 -35.94
N LEU A 266 -15.57 -1.16 -35.05
CA LEU A 266 -16.07 -0.39 -33.92
C LEU A 266 -15.57 -1.02 -32.62
N GLU A 267 -15.11 -0.20 -31.69
CA GLU A 267 -14.71 -0.66 -30.36
C GLU A 267 -15.92 -0.76 -29.41
N ASP A 268 -15.78 -1.52 -28.32
CA ASP A 268 -16.86 -1.76 -27.35
C ASP A 268 -17.46 -0.46 -26.78
N TYR A 269 -16.63 0.58 -26.61
CA TYR A 269 -17.09 1.88 -26.13
C TYR A 269 -17.89 2.66 -27.20
N GLU A 270 -17.51 2.55 -28.48
CA GLU A 270 -18.22 3.18 -29.60
C GLU A 270 -19.58 2.52 -29.84
N HIS A 271 -19.66 1.19 -29.65
CA HIS A 271 -20.93 0.47 -29.63
C HIS A 271 -21.88 0.99 -28.55
N ALA A 272 -21.36 1.32 -27.36
CA ALA A 272 -22.17 1.91 -26.30
C ALA A 272 -22.66 3.33 -26.64
N VAL A 273 -21.82 4.15 -27.28
CA VAL A 273 -22.17 5.49 -27.75
C VAL A 273 -23.27 5.42 -28.83
N LEU A 274 -23.09 4.54 -29.83
CA LEU A 274 -24.07 4.34 -30.91
C LEU A 274 -25.39 3.76 -30.39
N ALA A 275 -25.34 2.85 -29.41
CA ALA A 275 -26.54 2.31 -28.78
C ALA A 275 -27.36 3.41 -28.07
N LYS A 276 -26.69 4.33 -27.38
CA LYS A 276 -27.35 5.48 -26.74
C LYS A 276 -28.02 6.39 -27.79
N HIS A 277 -27.34 6.71 -28.88
CA HIS A 277 -27.94 7.51 -29.96
C HIS A 277 -29.09 6.82 -30.67
N LEU A 278 -29.04 5.49 -30.86
CA LEU A 278 -30.16 4.70 -31.37
C LEU A 278 -31.36 4.75 -30.43
N GLU A 279 -31.15 4.64 -29.12
CA GLU A 279 -32.22 4.70 -28.12
C GLU A 279 -32.88 6.09 -28.11
N GLU A 280 -32.08 7.16 -28.02
CA GLU A 280 -32.55 8.56 -28.09
C GLU A 280 -33.37 8.82 -29.35
N LYS A 281 -32.87 8.34 -30.51
CA LYS A 281 -33.56 8.50 -31.78
C LYS A 281 -34.83 7.64 -31.85
N SER A 282 -34.82 6.43 -31.33
CA SER A 282 -36.01 5.57 -31.26
C SER A 282 -37.11 6.19 -30.40
N ALA A 283 -36.75 6.81 -29.27
CA ALA A 283 -37.67 7.51 -28.40
C ALA A 283 -38.33 8.72 -29.09
N SER A 284 -37.59 9.40 -29.98
CA SER A 284 -38.15 10.51 -30.77
C SER A 284 -39.29 10.09 -31.73
N PHE A 285 -39.33 8.82 -32.13
CA PHE A 285 -40.40 8.28 -32.97
C PHE A 285 -41.62 7.80 -32.18
N VAL A 286 -41.52 7.64 -30.85
CA VAL A 286 -42.59 7.09 -30.00
C VAL A 286 -43.52 8.18 -29.45
N THR A 287 -43.15 9.45 -29.55
CA THR A 287 -43.98 10.59 -29.07
C THR A 287 -45.30 10.81 -29.83
N ASP A 288 -45.56 10.10 -30.93
CA ASP A 288 -46.86 10.09 -31.62
C ASP A 288 -47.37 8.65 -31.73
N GLN A 289 -48.08 8.16 -30.71
CA GLN A 289 -49.29 7.31 -30.76
C GLN A 289 -49.50 6.51 -29.46
N THR A 290 -50.69 6.68 -28.87
CA THR A 290 -51.27 5.95 -27.73
C THR A 290 -51.81 4.55 -28.14
N PRO A 291 -52.18 3.67 -27.18
CA PRO A 291 -51.51 2.40 -26.94
C PRO A 291 -52.33 1.17 -27.42
N ALA A 292 -51.64 0.08 -27.78
CA ALA A 292 -52.05 -1.31 -27.51
C ALA A 292 -51.00 -2.31 -28.01
N ASP A 293 -50.71 -3.29 -27.16
CA ASP A 293 -50.19 -4.63 -27.44
C ASP A 293 -48.95 -4.77 -28.34
N THR A 294 -47.80 -4.96 -27.69
CA THR A 294 -46.97 -6.13 -27.95
C THR A 294 -45.99 -6.33 -26.79
N ALA A 295 -46.02 -7.53 -26.22
CA ALA A 295 -45.01 -7.98 -25.28
C ALA A 295 -43.63 -7.94 -25.94
N SER A 296 -42.72 -7.18 -25.38
CA SER A 296 -41.28 -7.34 -25.60
C SER A 296 -40.58 -7.33 -24.25
N ASP A 297 -40.10 -8.52 -23.88
CA ASP A 297 -39.10 -8.74 -22.85
C ASP A 297 -37.87 -7.85 -23.12
N GLN A 298 -37.79 -6.72 -22.44
CA GLN A 298 -36.54 -6.01 -22.24
C GLN A 298 -36.05 -6.31 -20.82
N LYS A 299 -35.34 -7.43 -20.69
CA LYS A 299 -34.55 -7.71 -19.51
C LYS A 299 -33.22 -6.97 -19.63
N LYS A 300 -33.16 -5.84 -18.92
CA LYS A 300 -31.96 -5.26 -18.29
C LYS A 300 -30.94 -6.37 -18.00
N THR A 301 -29.78 -6.39 -18.66
CA THR A 301 -28.70 -7.34 -18.34
C THR A 301 -27.95 -6.92 -17.07
N GLU A 302 -28.66 -6.94 -15.94
CA GLU A 302 -28.11 -7.68 -14.80
C GLU A 302 -28.18 -9.15 -15.23
N ARG A 303 -27.04 -9.77 -15.57
CA ARG A 303 -27.01 -11.19 -15.94
C ARG A 303 -27.37 -12.04 -14.72
N LYS A 304 -28.66 -12.29 -14.53
CA LYS A 304 -29.14 -13.42 -13.74
C LYS A 304 -28.63 -14.71 -14.41
N PRO A 305 -28.14 -15.71 -13.63
CA PRO A 305 -27.72 -16.99 -14.16
C PRO A 305 -28.82 -17.59 -15.04
N ILE A 306 -28.45 -18.01 -16.25
CA ILE A 306 -29.31 -18.91 -17.03
C ILE A 306 -29.13 -20.28 -16.36
N GLU A 307 -30.23 -20.88 -15.90
CA GLU A 307 -30.25 -22.32 -15.61
C GLU A 307 -30.07 -23.04 -16.95
N GLU A 308 -28.81 -23.24 -17.36
CA GLU A 308 -28.49 -24.22 -18.41
C GLU A 308 -28.92 -25.59 -17.88
N ASP A 309 -29.54 -26.43 -18.72
CA ASP A 309 -29.83 -27.84 -18.39
C ASP A 309 -28.60 -28.45 -17.70
N GLU A 310 -28.78 -29.02 -16.51
CA GLU A 310 -27.68 -29.52 -15.67
C GLU A 310 -26.73 -30.43 -16.47
N ASP A 311 -27.27 -31.23 -17.40
CA ASP A 311 -26.51 -32.09 -18.31
C ASP A 311 -25.54 -31.31 -19.21
N LYS A 312 -25.97 -30.16 -19.77
CA LYS A 312 -25.13 -29.29 -20.61
C LYS A 312 -24.04 -28.60 -19.80
N TYR A 313 -24.36 -28.22 -18.56
CA TYR A 313 -23.36 -27.65 -17.64
C TYR A 313 -22.27 -28.67 -17.31
N GLN A 314 -22.66 -29.91 -16.98
CA GLN A 314 -21.71 -30.98 -16.66
C GLN A 314 -20.84 -31.34 -17.88
N GLU A 315 -21.40 -31.44 -19.09
CA GLU A 315 -20.64 -31.69 -20.32
C GLU A 315 -19.61 -30.59 -20.60
N LYS A 316 -20.01 -29.31 -20.47
CA LYS A 316 -19.09 -28.17 -20.63
C LYS A 316 -18.01 -28.17 -19.55
N LEU A 317 -18.36 -28.48 -18.30
CA LEU A 317 -17.41 -28.56 -17.19
C LEU A 317 -16.35 -29.65 -17.43
N ILE A 318 -16.76 -30.83 -17.88
CA ILE A 318 -15.85 -31.92 -18.22
C ILE A 318 -14.93 -31.52 -19.37
N THR A 319 -15.48 -30.92 -20.43
CA THR A 319 -14.71 -30.45 -21.58
C THR A 319 -13.67 -29.40 -21.20
N LEU A 320 -14.03 -28.45 -20.32
CA LEU A 320 -13.12 -27.42 -19.84
C LEU A 320 -12.04 -27.97 -18.90
N LYS A 321 -12.36 -28.96 -18.06
CA LYS A 321 -11.35 -29.65 -17.24
C LYS A 321 -10.33 -30.40 -18.10
N ASN A 322 -10.78 -31.11 -19.12
CA ASN A 322 -9.87 -31.78 -20.07
C ASN A 322 -8.95 -30.77 -20.78
N ARG A 323 -9.48 -29.60 -21.16
CA ARG A 323 -8.67 -28.52 -21.76
C ARG A 323 -7.63 -27.96 -20.79
N VAL A 324 -7.96 -27.87 -19.49
CA VAL A 324 -7.02 -27.48 -18.44
C VAL A 324 -5.93 -28.54 -18.27
N ASP A 325 -6.25 -29.83 -18.34
CA ASP A 325 -5.27 -30.91 -18.26
C ASP A 325 -4.28 -30.91 -19.44
N GLU A 326 -4.79 -30.66 -20.65
CA GLU A 326 -3.97 -30.57 -21.87
C GLU A 326 -3.10 -29.31 -21.94
N SER A 327 -3.38 -28.32 -21.09
CA SER A 327 -2.63 -27.05 -21.04
C SER A 327 -1.24 -27.26 -20.47
N LYS A 328 -0.25 -26.64 -21.12
CA LYS A 328 1.18 -26.72 -20.73
C LYS A 328 1.70 -25.41 -20.16
N THR A 329 0.95 -24.32 -20.32
CA THR A 329 1.34 -22.99 -19.84
C THR A 329 0.28 -22.37 -18.93
N PRO A 330 0.68 -21.50 -17.98
CA PRO A 330 -0.27 -20.77 -17.14
C PRO A 330 -1.28 -19.93 -17.93
N ALA A 331 -0.87 -19.39 -19.08
CA ALA A 331 -1.73 -18.59 -19.95
C ALA A 331 -2.84 -19.44 -20.60
N GLU A 332 -2.53 -20.66 -21.04
CA GLU A 332 -3.51 -21.60 -21.59
C GLU A 332 -4.52 -22.05 -20.53
N VAL A 333 -4.05 -22.33 -19.29
CA VAL A 333 -4.93 -22.66 -18.16
C VAL A 333 -5.89 -21.50 -17.89
N ASN A 334 -5.38 -20.27 -17.81
CA ASN A 334 -6.20 -19.08 -17.55
C ASN A 334 -7.20 -18.74 -18.68
N ALA A 335 -6.94 -19.19 -19.92
CA ALA A 335 -7.86 -19.00 -21.03
C ALA A 335 -9.19 -19.76 -20.85
N ALA A 336 -9.22 -20.83 -20.05
CA ALA A 336 -10.43 -21.61 -19.78
C ALA A 336 -11.54 -20.78 -19.11
N VAL A 337 -11.20 -19.72 -18.35
CA VAL A 337 -12.17 -18.84 -17.69
C VAL A 337 -13.06 -18.11 -18.70
N LYS A 338 -12.55 -17.77 -19.89
CA LYS A 338 -13.30 -17.05 -20.92
C LYS A 338 -14.56 -17.79 -21.38
N TYR A 339 -14.55 -19.12 -21.30
CA TYR A 339 -15.68 -19.97 -21.69
C TYR A 339 -16.74 -20.12 -20.59
N THR A 340 -16.52 -19.53 -19.41
CA THR A 340 -17.44 -19.59 -18.26
C THR A 340 -18.21 -18.29 -18.03
N ASN A 341 -18.15 -17.33 -18.96
CA ASN A 341 -18.77 -16.01 -18.83
C ASN A 341 -20.30 -16.05 -18.62
N SER A 342 -20.98 -17.13 -19.00
CA SER A 342 -22.42 -17.36 -18.76
C SER A 342 -22.73 -18.04 -17.42
N TRP A 343 -21.73 -18.59 -16.72
CA TRP A 343 -21.92 -19.36 -15.48
C TRP A 343 -22.05 -18.47 -14.24
N SER A 344 -22.81 -18.95 -13.25
CA SER A 344 -22.85 -18.37 -11.91
C SER A 344 -21.54 -18.58 -11.13
N ALA A 345 -21.32 -17.81 -10.07
CA ALA A 345 -20.14 -17.96 -9.20
C ALA A 345 -20.00 -19.39 -8.63
N LYS A 346 -21.12 -20.01 -8.24
CA LYS A 346 -21.15 -21.40 -7.74
C LYS A 346 -20.78 -22.43 -8.81
N GLN A 347 -21.22 -22.22 -10.05
CA GLN A 347 -20.90 -23.11 -11.18
C GLN A 347 -19.44 -22.98 -11.65
N ARG A 348 -18.80 -21.82 -11.44
CA ARG A 348 -17.38 -21.61 -11.76
C ARG A 348 -16.43 -22.21 -10.74
N GLU A 349 -16.84 -22.31 -9.48
CA GLU A 349 -15.99 -22.76 -8.37
C GLU A 349 -15.29 -24.11 -8.62
N PRO A 350 -15.94 -25.15 -9.15
CA PRO A 350 -15.29 -26.44 -9.42
C PRO A 350 -14.19 -26.35 -10.50
N LEU A 351 -14.37 -25.50 -11.51
CA LEU A 351 -13.36 -25.30 -12.56
C LEU A 351 -12.19 -24.48 -12.03
N ILE A 352 -12.47 -23.41 -11.27
CA ILE A 352 -11.43 -22.55 -10.68
C ILE A 352 -10.52 -23.35 -9.74
N LYS A 353 -11.09 -24.20 -8.86
CA LYS A 353 -10.30 -25.08 -7.99
C LYS A 353 -9.40 -26.02 -8.80
N TYR A 354 -9.92 -26.55 -9.90
CA TYR A 354 -9.16 -27.43 -10.80
C TYR A 354 -8.01 -26.70 -11.51
N MET A 355 -8.27 -25.49 -12.00
CA MET A 355 -7.27 -24.61 -12.59
C MET A 355 -6.14 -24.26 -11.62
N HIS A 356 -6.47 -23.91 -10.37
CA HIS A 356 -5.46 -23.64 -9.34
C HIS A 356 -4.55 -24.85 -9.11
N LYS A 357 -5.14 -26.04 -8.99
CA LYS A 357 -4.37 -27.29 -8.86
C LYS A 357 -3.43 -27.50 -10.05
N ARG A 358 -3.90 -27.31 -11.28
CA ARG A 358 -3.05 -27.47 -12.48
C ARG A 358 -1.95 -26.41 -12.57
N LEU A 359 -2.25 -25.17 -12.18
CA LEU A 359 -1.24 -24.11 -12.12
C LEU A 359 -0.15 -24.42 -11.08
N GLU A 360 -0.52 -24.97 -9.94
CA GLU A 360 0.42 -25.44 -8.91
C GLU A 360 1.29 -26.59 -9.43
N GLU A 361 0.72 -27.56 -10.15
CA GLU A 361 1.48 -28.62 -10.82
C GLU A 361 2.47 -28.07 -11.84
N LEU A 362 2.06 -27.12 -12.71
CA LEU A 362 2.96 -26.48 -13.67
C LEU A 362 4.08 -25.68 -12.99
N GLN A 363 3.78 -25.03 -11.87
CA GLN A 363 4.77 -24.33 -11.05
C GLN A 363 5.78 -25.31 -10.44
N ASN A 364 5.31 -26.45 -9.93
CA ASN A 364 6.15 -27.51 -9.37
C ASN A 364 6.99 -28.20 -10.45
N GLU A 365 6.45 -28.45 -11.65
CA GLU A 365 7.20 -28.96 -12.80
C GLU A 365 8.29 -27.99 -13.26
N LYS A 366 8.02 -26.68 -13.23
CA LYS A 366 9.01 -25.63 -13.52
C LYS A 366 10.11 -25.62 -12.46
N ALA A 367 9.75 -25.69 -11.18
CA ALA A 367 10.71 -25.75 -10.07
C ALA A 367 11.58 -27.03 -10.11
N ALA A 368 11.03 -28.16 -10.57
CA ALA A 368 11.77 -29.42 -10.72
C ALA A 368 12.76 -29.40 -11.91
N LYS A 369 12.41 -28.74 -13.02
CA LYS A 369 13.28 -28.64 -14.21
C LYS A 369 14.30 -27.49 -14.13
N GLN A 370 14.00 -26.44 -13.37
CA GLN A 370 14.88 -25.31 -13.10
C GLN A 370 14.84 -25.02 -11.59
N PRO A 371 15.61 -25.76 -10.77
CA PRO A 371 15.73 -25.45 -9.36
C PRO A 371 16.19 -24.00 -9.20
N SER A 372 15.74 -23.33 -8.13
CA SER A 372 16.11 -21.93 -7.90
C SER A 372 17.63 -21.77 -7.86
N LEU A 373 18.13 -20.60 -8.25
CA LEU A 373 19.56 -20.30 -8.28
C LEU A 373 20.24 -20.62 -6.94
N MET A 374 19.56 -20.34 -5.82
CA MET A 374 19.99 -20.72 -4.47
C MET A 374 20.21 -22.23 -4.30
N VAL A 375 19.27 -23.05 -4.79
CA VAL A 375 19.35 -24.52 -4.71
C VAL A 375 20.45 -25.05 -5.63
N GLN A 376 20.67 -24.40 -6.78
CA GLN A 376 21.79 -24.73 -7.67
C GLN A 376 23.14 -24.42 -7.00
N ILE A 377 23.25 -23.28 -6.32
CA ILE A 377 24.44 -22.90 -5.56
C ILE A 377 24.70 -23.90 -4.43
N GLN A 378 23.68 -24.27 -3.64
CA GLN A 378 23.85 -25.21 -2.53
C GLN A 378 24.21 -26.63 -2.97
N ASN A 379 23.78 -27.06 -4.16
CA ASN A 379 24.06 -28.39 -4.69
C ASN A 379 25.17 -28.40 -5.75
N ALA A 380 25.95 -27.32 -5.87
CA ALA A 380 27.04 -27.25 -6.84
C ALA A 380 28.04 -28.40 -6.59
N PRO A 381 28.37 -29.20 -7.62
CA PRO A 381 29.17 -30.41 -7.45
C PRO A 381 30.66 -30.11 -7.24
N ASP A 382 31.17 -29.03 -7.83
CA ASP A 382 32.58 -28.64 -7.78
C ASP A 382 32.74 -27.10 -7.83
N LEU A 383 33.97 -26.63 -7.59
CA LEU A 383 34.29 -25.20 -7.60
C LEU A 383 34.02 -24.57 -8.98
N THR A 384 34.23 -25.30 -10.06
CA THR A 384 34.04 -24.81 -11.43
C THR A 384 32.58 -24.54 -11.76
N ALA A 385 31.67 -25.43 -11.34
CA ALA A 385 30.23 -25.22 -11.45
C ALA A 385 29.75 -24.08 -10.54
N LEU A 386 30.34 -23.94 -9.35
CA LEU A 386 30.04 -22.85 -8.43
C LEU A 386 30.47 -21.48 -8.98
N ASP A 387 31.63 -21.39 -9.63
CA ASP A 387 32.14 -20.16 -10.26
C ASP A 387 31.23 -19.70 -11.40
N ALA A 388 30.68 -20.62 -12.19
CA ALA A 388 29.70 -20.29 -13.23
C ALA A 388 28.41 -19.70 -12.62
N LEU A 389 27.92 -20.26 -11.52
CA LEU A 389 26.76 -19.75 -10.80
C LEU A 389 27.04 -18.39 -10.12
N GLU A 390 28.28 -18.13 -9.70
CA GLU A 390 28.68 -16.82 -9.16
C GLU A 390 28.55 -15.71 -10.23
N ILE A 391 28.92 -15.99 -11.48
CA ILE A 391 28.74 -15.07 -12.60
C ILE A 391 27.25 -14.75 -12.81
N ASP A 392 26.38 -15.77 -12.73
CA ASP A 392 24.93 -15.59 -12.85
C ASP A 392 24.36 -14.76 -11.68
N VAL A 393 24.87 -14.94 -10.46
CA VAL A 393 24.51 -14.12 -9.30
C VAL A 393 24.92 -12.66 -9.49
N THR A 394 26.11 -12.39 -10.05
CA THR A 394 26.55 -11.00 -10.31
C THR A 394 25.73 -10.29 -11.40
N SER A 395 25.02 -11.06 -12.23
CA SER A 395 24.11 -10.55 -13.26
C SER A 395 22.68 -10.32 -12.73
N MET A 396 22.39 -10.68 -11.47
CA MET A 396 21.09 -10.52 -10.82
C MET A 396 20.90 -9.10 -10.26
N ASP A 397 19.67 -8.76 -9.86
CA ASP A 397 19.35 -7.47 -9.22
C ASP A 397 20.27 -7.15 -8.02
N PRO A 398 20.86 -5.94 -7.94
CA PRO A 398 21.79 -5.54 -6.88
C PRO A 398 21.28 -5.72 -5.45
N VAL A 399 19.96 -5.70 -5.23
CA VAL A 399 19.35 -5.89 -3.90
C VAL A 399 19.39 -7.36 -3.48
N ALA A 400 19.28 -8.30 -4.43
CA ALA A 400 19.28 -9.74 -4.16
C ALA A 400 20.68 -10.38 -4.18
N GLN A 401 21.68 -9.71 -4.77
CA GLN A 401 23.07 -10.21 -4.85
C GLN A 401 23.70 -10.54 -3.48
N PRO A 402 23.58 -9.71 -2.43
CA PRO A 402 24.25 -9.96 -1.15
C PRO A 402 23.83 -11.29 -0.50
N GLU A 403 22.55 -11.65 -0.65
CA GLU A 403 22.01 -12.90 -0.09
C GLU A 403 22.50 -14.12 -0.86
N MET A 404 22.48 -14.07 -2.20
CA MET A 404 22.97 -15.19 -3.03
C MET A 404 24.48 -15.40 -2.89
N MET A 405 25.25 -14.30 -2.79
CA MET A 405 26.69 -14.36 -2.52
C MET A 405 27.02 -14.99 -1.16
N ARG A 406 26.10 -14.93 -0.18
CA ARG A 406 26.27 -15.65 1.10
C ARG A 406 26.27 -17.16 0.86
N TYR A 407 25.32 -17.67 0.08
CA TYR A 407 25.23 -19.11 -0.24
C TYR A 407 26.43 -19.59 -1.07
N VAL A 408 26.93 -18.76 -2.01
CA VAL A 408 28.14 -19.07 -2.78
C VAL A 408 29.35 -19.24 -1.86
N ARG A 409 29.55 -18.30 -0.91
CA ARG A 409 30.65 -18.38 0.05
C ARG A 409 30.56 -19.62 0.96
N THR A 410 29.35 -19.93 1.45
CA THR A 410 29.12 -21.13 2.26
C THR A 410 29.45 -22.39 1.47
N ARG A 411 28.94 -22.53 0.24
CA ARG A 411 29.21 -23.71 -0.57
C ARG A 411 30.69 -23.84 -0.96
N ARG A 412 31.35 -22.73 -1.30
CA ARG A 412 32.78 -22.73 -1.64
C ARG A 412 33.61 -23.27 -0.48
N ALA A 413 33.32 -22.86 0.75
CA ALA A 413 33.98 -23.37 1.96
C ALA A 413 33.73 -24.87 2.19
N GLU A 414 32.52 -25.37 1.94
CA GLU A 414 32.20 -26.80 2.02
C GLU A 414 32.98 -27.63 0.99
N LEU A 415 33.05 -27.15 -0.27
CA LEU A 415 33.77 -27.82 -1.34
C LEU A 415 35.29 -27.82 -1.09
N GLU A 416 35.85 -26.70 -0.62
CA GLU A 416 37.26 -26.60 -0.23
C GLU A 416 37.60 -27.53 0.96
N ALA A 417 36.72 -27.64 1.95
CA ALA A 417 36.89 -28.57 3.06
C ALA A 417 36.86 -30.03 2.60
N SER A 418 35.93 -30.39 1.71
CA SER A 418 35.83 -31.75 1.16
C SER A 418 37.01 -32.13 0.26
N ALA A 419 37.59 -31.17 -0.47
CA ALA A 419 38.79 -31.38 -1.28
C ALA A 419 40.05 -31.56 -0.41
N GLY A 420 40.10 -30.91 0.75
CA GLY A 420 41.18 -31.04 1.73
C GLY A 420 41.24 -32.40 2.41
N GLU A 421 40.08 -33.02 2.71
CA GLU A 421 40.02 -34.36 3.33
C GLU A 421 40.50 -35.47 2.40
N THR A 422 40.26 -35.37 1.09
CA THR A 422 40.72 -36.39 0.11
C THR A 422 42.24 -36.43 -0.12
N SER A 423 42.98 -35.45 0.40
CA SER A 423 44.44 -35.29 0.18
C SER A 423 45.30 -35.87 1.32
N ILE A 424 44.72 -36.36 2.42
CA ILE A 424 45.47 -36.71 3.64
C ILE A 424 45.77 -38.21 3.77
N ASP A 425 45.13 -39.08 2.98
CA ASP A 425 45.24 -40.55 3.14
C ASP A 425 46.21 -41.26 2.18
N GLU A 426 47.09 -40.53 1.47
CA GLU A 426 48.10 -41.13 0.57
C GLU A 426 49.55 -40.81 0.97
N ASP A 427 49.85 -40.79 2.27
CA ASP A 427 51.24 -41.03 2.71
C ASP A 427 51.32 -41.45 4.18
N LEU A 428 51.50 -42.76 4.41
CA LEU A 428 52.48 -43.43 5.29
C LEU A 428 51.93 -44.71 5.96
N PRO A 429 52.74 -45.78 6.15
CA PRO A 429 54.11 -46.05 5.67
C PRO A 429 54.23 -47.19 4.64
#